data_AF-A0A925BV41-F1
#
_entry.id   AF-A0A925BV41-F1
#
_cell.length_a   1.000
_cell.length_b   1.000
_cell.length_c   1.000
_cell.angle_alpha   90.00
_cell.angle_beta   90.00
_cell.angle_gamma   90.00
#
_symmetry.space_group_name_H-M   'P 1'
#
loop_
_entity.id
_entity.type
_entity.pdbx_description
1 polymer ?
#
loop_
_entity_poly.entity_id
_entity_poly.type
_entity_poly.pdbx_seq_one_letter_code
_entity_poly.pdbx_strand_id
1 'polypeptide(L)'
;MKLRTLMATLLSFGIAPAAMASGLPLQIGMYRMGSSNYIQIAVKGDRLCYNGFSSRGSAVGSIAPDSKFQDVYRINGLDNLVLYQQDIRTLLYGEVNQMNTYDADYGTARTIGTTLQQCLDSNAPFFKREGISPSPLPLFKRQNPLPR
;
A
#
# COMPACT_ATOMS: atom_id res chain seq x y z
N MET A 1 37.28 48.54 40.98
CA MET A 1 35.96 47.95 40.65
C MET A 1 36.16 46.89 39.59
N LYS A 2 35.88 45.61 39.88
CA LYS A 2 35.97 44.49 38.91
C LYS A 2 34.56 43.99 38.63
N LEU A 3 34.01 44.35 37.47
CA LEU A 3 32.71 43.85 37.01
C LEU A 3 32.95 42.56 36.22
N ARG A 4 32.42 41.43 36.73
CA ARG A 4 32.43 40.14 36.04
C ARG A 4 31.17 40.06 35.17
N THR A 5 31.35 40.04 33.86
CA THR A 5 30.25 39.84 32.91
C THR A 5 29.91 38.36 32.83
N LEU A 6 28.70 37.99 33.27
CA LEU A 6 28.12 36.65 33.12
C LEU A 6 27.62 36.49 31.68
N MET A 7 28.14 35.49 30.98
CA MET A 7 27.73 35.09 29.64
C MET A 7 26.51 34.17 29.78
N ALA A 8 25.32 34.67 29.44
CA ALA A 8 24.09 33.88 29.44
C ALA A 8 23.95 33.16 28.10
N THR A 9 24.24 31.85 28.08
CA THR A 9 24.03 30.98 26.92
C THR A 9 22.53 30.67 26.80
N LEU A 10 21.86 31.31 25.85
CA LEU A 10 20.49 30.99 25.45
C LEU A 10 20.47 29.62 24.76
N LEU A 11 20.04 28.59 25.48
CA LEU A 11 19.63 27.30 24.93
C LEU A 11 18.29 27.50 24.19
N SER A 12 18.36 27.81 22.90
CA SER A 12 17.21 27.71 22.01
C SER A 12 16.88 26.23 21.79
N PHE A 13 15.90 25.72 22.54
CA PHE A 13 15.23 24.46 22.26
C PHE A 13 14.48 24.59 20.94
N GLY A 14 15.14 24.21 19.84
CA GLY A 14 14.47 23.99 18.58
C GLY A 14 13.54 22.79 18.73
N ILE A 15 12.23 23.05 18.69
CA ILE A 15 11.23 22.01 18.49
C ILE A 15 11.42 21.56 17.03
N ALA A 16 12.20 20.51 16.81
CA ALA A 16 12.21 19.86 15.52
C ALA A 16 10.76 19.39 15.24
N PRO A 17 10.14 19.78 14.11
CA PRO A 17 8.87 19.18 13.74
C PRO A 17 9.11 17.67 13.63
N ALA A 18 8.31 16.89 14.37
CA ALA A 18 8.30 15.45 14.22
C ALA A 18 8.04 15.17 12.74
N ALA A 19 9.00 14.54 12.07
CA ALA A 19 8.81 14.08 10.71
C ALA A 19 7.59 13.16 10.72
N MET A 20 6.48 13.63 10.15
CA MET A 20 5.30 12.80 9.92
C MET A 20 5.79 11.62 9.09
N ALA A 21 5.60 10.40 9.59
CA ALA A 21 6.04 9.21 8.88
C ALA A 21 5.22 9.09 7.59
N SER A 22 5.75 9.62 6.48
CA SER A 22 5.22 9.39 5.15
C SER A 22 5.40 7.92 4.79
N GLY A 23 4.45 7.37 4.03
CA GLY A 23 4.56 6.00 3.53
C GLY A 23 5.80 5.85 2.64
N LEU A 24 6.19 4.59 2.41
CA LEU A 24 7.15 4.29 1.36
C LEU A 24 6.42 4.24 0.00
N PRO A 25 7.15 4.39 -1.12
CA PRO A 25 6.64 3.95 -2.42
C PRO A 25 6.25 2.47 -2.37
N LEU A 26 5.24 2.06 -3.15
CA LEU A 26 4.84 0.65 -3.24
C LEU A 26 6.03 -0.23 -3.64
N GLN A 27 6.29 -1.27 -2.85
CA GLN A 27 7.32 -2.24 -3.18
C GLN A 27 6.74 -3.34 -4.09
N ILE A 28 7.49 -3.72 -5.12
CA ILE A 28 7.12 -4.81 -6.03
C ILE A 28 7.34 -6.13 -5.29
N GLY A 29 6.37 -7.03 -5.35
CA GLY A 29 6.51 -8.33 -4.70
C GLY A 29 5.19 -8.93 -4.24
N MET A 30 5.33 -9.95 -3.42
CA MET A 30 4.23 -10.69 -2.82
C MET A 30 4.01 -10.24 -1.38
N TYR A 31 2.75 -10.21 -0.97
CA TYR A 31 2.32 -9.94 0.39
C TYR A 31 1.24 -10.93 0.79
N ARG A 32 1.20 -11.32 2.06
CA ARG A 32 0.23 -12.28 2.58
C ARG A 32 -0.42 -11.80 3.87
N MET A 33 -1.67 -12.18 4.04
CA MET A 33 -2.42 -12.02 5.28
C MET A 33 -2.98 -13.39 5.66
N GLY A 34 -2.40 -13.98 6.71
CA GLY A 34 -2.68 -15.36 7.09
C GLY A 34 -2.13 -16.37 6.05
N SER A 35 -2.89 -17.45 5.82
CA SER A 35 -2.50 -18.57 4.96
C SER A 35 -3.19 -18.61 3.60
N SER A 36 -4.17 -17.73 3.35
CA SER A 36 -5.07 -17.85 2.20
C SER A 36 -5.32 -16.56 1.44
N ASN A 37 -4.81 -15.41 1.90
CA ASN A 37 -5.07 -14.12 1.28
C ASN A 37 -3.74 -13.50 0.89
N TYR A 38 -3.63 -13.14 -0.39
CA TYR A 38 -2.37 -12.68 -0.96
C TYR A 38 -2.60 -11.49 -1.87
N ILE A 39 -1.58 -10.65 -1.97
CA ILE A 39 -1.50 -9.55 -2.91
C ILE A 39 -0.16 -9.67 -3.64
N GLN A 40 -0.20 -9.57 -4.96
CA GLN A 40 0.97 -9.38 -5.80
C GLN A 40 0.96 -7.98 -6.38
N ILE A 41 2.05 -7.24 -6.21
CA ILE A 41 2.31 -5.98 -6.88
C ILE A 41 3.37 -6.25 -7.94
N ALA A 42 3.05 -5.96 -9.20
CA ALA A 42 3.93 -6.16 -10.35
C ALA A 42 4.06 -4.88 -11.16
N VAL A 43 5.17 -4.76 -11.90
CA VAL A 43 5.47 -3.58 -12.72
C VAL A 43 5.96 -3.98 -14.11
N LYS A 44 5.62 -3.17 -15.13
CA LYS A 44 6.23 -3.20 -16.46
C LYS A 44 6.36 -1.78 -16.99
N GLY A 45 7.59 -1.28 -17.16
CA GLY A 45 7.80 0.16 -17.39
C GLY A 45 7.24 0.97 -16.21
N ASP A 46 6.38 1.95 -16.48
CA ASP A 46 5.71 2.74 -15.44
C ASP A 46 4.35 2.16 -14.99
N ARG A 47 3.97 0.99 -15.55
CA ARG A 47 2.67 0.38 -15.30
C ARG A 47 2.71 -0.52 -14.07
N LEU A 48 2.06 -0.09 -12.99
CA LEU A 48 1.85 -0.90 -11.78
C LEU A 48 0.50 -1.65 -11.84
N CYS A 49 0.52 -2.92 -11.45
CA CYS A 49 -0.67 -3.76 -11.37
C CYS A 49 -0.75 -4.52 -10.04
N TYR A 50 -1.96 -4.57 -9.52
CA TYR A 50 -2.38 -5.32 -8.36
C TYR A 50 -2.98 -6.65 -8.81
N ASN A 51 -2.67 -7.72 -8.10
CA ASN A 51 -3.39 -8.99 -8.18
C ASN A 51 -3.63 -9.52 -6.76
N GLY A 52 -4.85 -9.32 -6.27
CA GLY A 52 -5.31 -9.89 -5.00
C GLY A 52 -6.00 -11.21 -5.23
N PHE A 53 -5.62 -12.25 -4.49
CA PHE A 53 -6.18 -13.57 -4.70
C PHE A 53 -6.25 -14.41 -3.42
N SER A 54 -7.14 -15.39 -3.46
CA SER A 54 -7.32 -16.41 -2.44
C SER A 54 -7.77 -17.71 -3.08
N SER A 55 -8.09 -18.72 -2.28
CA SER A 55 -8.75 -19.94 -2.76
C SER A 55 -10.12 -19.70 -3.41
N ARG A 56 -10.72 -18.52 -3.24
CA ARG A 56 -12.04 -18.18 -3.78
C ARG A 56 -12.00 -17.48 -5.14
N GLY A 57 -10.83 -17.00 -5.56
CA GLY A 57 -10.69 -16.25 -6.81
C GLY A 57 -9.60 -15.19 -6.75
N SER A 58 -9.52 -14.41 -7.82
CA SER A 58 -8.56 -13.33 -8.02
C SER A 58 -9.25 -12.06 -8.51
N ALA A 59 -8.65 -10.92 -8.21
CA ALA A 59 -9.00 -9.63 -8.79
C ALA A 59 -7.70 -8.92 -9.18
N VAL A 60 -7.63 -8.52 -10.46
CA VAL A 60 -6.49 -7.83 -11.03
C VAL A 60 -6.92 -6.44 -11.45
N GLY A 61 -6.15 -5.43 -11.07
CA GLY A 61 -6.44 -4.04 -11.43
C GLY A 61 -5.16 -3.22 -11.59
N SER A 62 -5.21 -2.21 -12.47
CA SER A 62 -4.10 -1.25 -12.56
C SER A 62 -4.08 -0.31 -11.37
N ILE A 63 -2.88 0.03 -10.92
CA ILE A 63 -2.66 0.87 -9.75
C ILE A 63 -2.37 2.31 -10.20
N ALA A 64 -2.94 3.29 -9.50
CA ALA A 64 -2.66 4.71 -9.70
C ALA A 64 -2.54 5.43 -8.35
N PRO A 65 -1.75 6.52 -8.24
CA PRO A 65 -1.71 7.35 -7.03
C PRO A 65 -3.10 7.90 -6.67
N ASP A 66 -3.40 8.00 -5.38
CA ASP A 66 -4.57 8.74 -4.89
C ASP A 66 -4.32 10.24 -5.00
N SER A 67 -5.34 11.02 -5.38
CA SER A 67 -5.21 12.47 -5.58
C SER A 67 -5.31 13.29 -4.29
N LYS A 68 -5.74 12.67 -3.19
CA LYS A 68 -6.00 13.32 -1.89
C LYS A 68 -4.98 12.93 -0.83
N PHE A 69 -4.45 11.72 -0.90
CA PHE A 69 -3.54 11.16 0.10
C PHE A 69 -2.20 10.81 -0.51
N GLN A 70 -1.14 11.40 0.03
CA GLN A 70 0.24 11.10 -0.38
C GLN A 70 0.58 9.64 -0.05
N ASP A 71 1.35 8.98 -0.93
CA ASP A 71 1.82 7.59 -0.80
C ASP A 71 0.71 6.54 -0.66
N VAL A 72 -0.54 6.93 -0.94
CA VAL A 72 -1.70 6.04 -1.04
C VAL A 72 -2.01 5.80 -2.51
N TYR A 73 -2.36 4.57 -2.84
CA TYR A 73 -2.62 4.15 -4.21
C TYR A 73 -3.99 3.51 -4.33
N ARG A 74 -4.70 3.84 -5.40
CA ARG A 74 -5.99 3.25 -5.77
C ARG A 74 -5.80 2.09 -6.73
N ILE A 75 -6.73 1.14 -6.68
CA ILE A 75 -6.81 0.05 -7.65
C ILE A 75 -8.04 0.30 -8.54
N ASN A 76 -7.83 0.39 -9.85
CA ASN A 76 -8.93 0.58 -10.80
C ASN A 76 -9.94 -0.58 -10.69
N GLY A 77 -11.23 -0.24 -10.66
CA GLY A 77 -12.34 -1.19 -10.52
C GLY A 77 -12.58 -1.76 -9.12
N LEU A 78 -11.79 -1.33 -8.12
CA LEU A 78 -12.03 -1.63 -6.70
C LEU A 78 -12.27 -0.31 -5.94
N ASP A 79 -13.49 0.19 -6.05
CA ASP A 79 -13.86 1.48 -5.45
C ASP A 79 -13.67 1.46 -3.93
N ASN A 80 -13.14 2.57 -3.40
CA ASN A 80 -12.83 2.80 -1.98
C ASN A 80 -11.74 1.91 -1.36
N LEU A 81 -11.17 0.97 -2.11
CA LEU A 81 -10.05 0.16 -1.66
C LEU A 81 -8.73 0.80 -2.10
N VAL A 82 -7.81 0.93 -1.15
CA VAL A 82 -6.51 1.55 -1.35
C VAL A 82 -5.39 0.63 -0.87
N LEU A 83 -4.18 0.91 -1.36
CA LEU A 83 -2.92 0.34 -0.95
C LEU A 83 -2.06 1.42 -0.30
N TYR A 84 -1.39 1.09 0.79
CA TYR A 84 -0.45 1.98 1.46
C TYR A 84 0.74 1.16 1.97
N GLN A 85 1.96 1.52 1.54
CA GLN A 85 3.17 0.86 2.00
C GLN A 85 3.65 1.55 3.28
N GLN A 86 3.39 0.93 4.43
CA GLN A 86 3.78 1.52 5.71
C GLN A 86 5.30 1.47 5.92
N ASP A 87 5.91 0.34 5.57
CA ASP A 87 7.36 0.11 5.63
C ASP A 87 7.73 -1.00 4.64
N ILE A 88 9.01 -1.38 4.54
CA ILE A 88 9.48 -2.38 3.56
C ILE A 88 8.89 -3.78 3.75
N ARG A 89 8.31 -4.09 4.91
CA ARG A 89 7.71 -5.38 5.27
C ARG A 89 6.18 -5.32 5.27
N THR A 90 5.59 -4.14 5.36
CA THR A 90 4.17 -4.00 5.68
C THR A 90 3.41 -3.26 4.59
N LEU A 91 2.49 -3.98 3.92
CA LEU A 91 1.51 -3.40 3.00
C LEU A 91 0.14 -3.36 3.68
N LEU A 92 -0.48 -2.19 3.70
CA LEU A 92 -1.85 -2.02 4.17
C LEU A 92 -2.81 -2.00 2.97
N TYR A 93 -3.91 -2.75 3.08
CA TYR A 93 -4.94 -2.85 2.04
C TYR A 93 -6.35 -2.85 2.62
N GLY A 94 -7.20 -1.96 2.11
CA GLY A 94 -8.60 -1.84 2.56
C GLY A 94 -9.18 -0.46 2.30
N GLU A 95 -10.28 -0.14 2.99
CA GLU A 95 -10.77 1.23 3.04
C GLU A 95 -9.85 2.06 3.93
N VAL A 96 -9.71 3.37 3.65
CA VAL A 96 -8.81 4.29 4.38
C VAL A 96 -8.95 4.22 5.92
N ASN A 97 -10.15 3.95 6.41
CA ASN A 97 -10.48 3.81 7.83
C ASN A 97 -10.50 2.36 8.36
N GLN A 98 -10.30 1.36 7.49
CA GLN A 98 -10.37 -0.08 7.77
C GLN A 98 -9.39 -0.86 6.86
N MET A 99 -8.10 -0.80 7.19
CA MET A 99 -6.97 -1.31 6.43
C MET A 99 -6.38 -2.60 7.04
N ASN A 100 -6.46 -3.70 6.30
CA ASN A 100 -5.84 -4.94 6.73
C ASN A 100 -4.33 -4.91 6.46
N THR A 101 -3.57 -5.52 7.36
CA THR A 101 -2.12 -5.64 7.27
C THR A 101 -1.72 -6.91 6.51
N TYR A 102 -0.84 -6.75 5.53
CA TYR A 102 -0.21 -7.85 4.80
C TYR A 102 1.31 -7.78 4.99
N ASP A 103 1.88 -8.92 5.37
CA ASP A 103 3.32 -9.08 5.53
C ASP A 103 3.96 -9.38 4.17
N ALA A 104 5.08 -8.75 3.88
CA ALA A 104 5.88 -9.02 2.69
C ALA A 104 6.40 -10.47 2.71
N ASP A 105 6.22 -11.14 1.59
CA ASP A 105 6.65 -12.51 1.32
C ASP A 105 7.57 -12.53 0.08
N TYR A 106 8.65 -11.76 0.14
CA TYR A 106 9.60 -11.64 -0.97
C TYR A 106 10.32 -12.95 -1.32
N GLY A 107 10.27 -13.95 -0.44
CA GLY A 107 10.81 -15.29 -0.72
C GLY A 107 9.91 -16.12 -1.64
N THR A 108 8.63 -15.76 -1.77
CA THR A 108 7.69 -16.47 -2.63
C THR A 108 7.64 -15.80 -3.99
N ALA A 109 8.27 -16.42 -4.99
CA ALA A 109 8.09 -16.02 -6.38
C ALA A 109 6.79 -16.62 -6.92
N ARG A 110 5.81 -15.78 -7.28
CA ARG A 110 4.62 -16.22 -8.01
C ARG A 110 4.71 -15.80 -9.47
N THR A 111 4.48 -16.76 -10.36
CA THR A 111 4.40 -16.55 -11.80
C THR A 111 3.32 -15.51 -12.13
N ILE A 112 3.63 -14.61 -13.06
CA ILE A 112 2.67 -13.67 -13.62
C ILE A 112 1.62 -14.47 -14.41
N GLY A 113 0.38 -14.49 -13.91
CA GLY A 113 -0.75 -15.09 -14.61
C GLY A 113 -1.17 -14.27 -15.83
N THR A 114 -1.96 -14.87 -16.72
CA THR A 114 -2.43 -14.25 -17.97
C THR A 114 -3.15 -12.91 -17.74
N THR A 115 -4.02 -12.84 -16.75
CA THR A 115 -4.79 -11.62 -16.46
C THR A 115 -3.92 -10.50 -15.86
N LEU A 116 -2.92 -10.86 -15.04
CA LEU A 116 -1.93 -9.89 -14.57
C LEU A 116 -1.04 -9.40 -15.72
N GLN A 117 -0.65 -10.29 -16.64
CA GLN A 117 0.10 -9.92 -17.84
C GLN A 117 -0.70 -8.94 -18.71
N GLN A 118 -2.00 -9.19 -18.93
CA GLN A 118 -2.89 -8.26 -19.64
C GLN A 118 -2.98 -6.88 -18.98
N CYS A 119 -2.97 -6.83 -17.65
CA CYS A 119 -2.94 -5.55 -16.93
C CYS A 119 -1.65 -4.78 -17.21
N LEU A 120 -0.51 -5.48 -17.18
CA LEU A 120 0.84 -4.93 -17.39
C LEU A 120 1.05 -4.46 -18.83
N ASP A 121 0.41 -5.12 -19.80
CA ASP A 121 0.49 -4.79 -21.23
C ASP A 121 -0.51 -3.71 -21.66
N SER A 122 -1.48 -3.38 -20.81
CA SER A 122 -2.50 -2.38 -21.10
C SER A 122 -2.06 -0.98 -20.69
N ASN A 123 -2.29 0.00 -21.58
CA ASN A 123 -2.11 1.43 -21.30
C ASN A 123 -3.37 2.12 -20.77
N ALA A 124 -4.52 1.44 -20.78
CA ALA A 124 -5.80 1.97 -20.27
C ALA A 124 -6.04 1.53 -18.82
N PRO A 125 -6.92 2.17 -18.04
CA PRO A 125 -7.40 1.61 -16.78
C PRO A 125 -7.86 0.15 -16.97
N PHE A 126 -7.39 -0.75 -16.11
CA PHE A 126 -7.64 -2.19 -16.23
C PHE A 126 -8.28 -2.73 -14.95
N PHE A 127 -9.29 -3.57 -15.11
CA PHE A 127 -9.85 -4.38 -14.03
C PHE A 127 -10.44 -5.68 -14.57
N LYS A 128 -10.12 -6.80 -13.93
CA LYS A 128 -10.74 -8.12 -14.17
C LYS A 128 -10.83 -8.92 -12.88
N ARG A 129 -11.85 -9.76 -12.76
CA ARG A 129 -12.06 -10.67 -11.62
C ARG A 129 -12.36 -12.08 -12.14
N GLU A 130 -11.80 -13.07 -11.47
CA GLU A 130 -11.95 -14.50 -11.81
C GLU A 130 -12.29 -15.29 -10.54
N GLY A 131 -13.09 -16.36 -10.67
CA GLY A 131 -13.49 -17.23 -9.56
C GLY A 131 -14.90 -16.94 -8.99
N ILE A 132 -15.24 -17.62 -7.90
CA ILE A 132 -16.58 -17.65 -7.30
C ILE A 132 -16.63 -16.61 -6.18
N SER A 133 -16.99 -15.35 -6.49
CA SER A 133 -17.50 -14.44 -5.47
C SER A 133 -18.77 -13.74 -5.97
N PRO A 134 -19.96 -14.18 -5.54
CA PRO A 134 -21.24 -13.58 -5.93
C PRO A 134 -21.57 -12.31 -5.15
N SER A 135 -20.62 -11.67 -4.47
CA SER A 135 -20.88 -10.47 -3.66
C SER A 135 -19.82 -9.39 -3.89
N PRO A 136 -20.21 -8.09 -4.00
CA PRO A 136 -19.30 -6.96 -4.12
C PRO A 136 -18.60 -6.59 -2.79
N LEU A 137 -18.89 -7.32 -1.70
CA LEU A 137 -18.22 -7.13 -0.42
C LEU A 137 -16.71 -7.41 -0.56
N PRO A 138 -15.86 -6.66 0.14
CA PRO A 138 -14.43 -6.99 0.21
C PRO A 138 -14.30 -8.43 0.70
N LEU A 139 -13.41 -9.20 0.08
CA LEU A 139 -13.15 -10.61 0.39
C LEU A 139 -12.71 -10.83 1.87
N PHE A 140 -12.50 -9.77 2.64
CA PHE A 140 -11.77 -9.80 3.90
C PHE A 140 -12.45 -8.96 4.99
N LYS A 141 -12.34 -9.41 6.24
CA LYS A 141 -12.97 -8.82 7.44
C LYS A 141 -11.93 -7.99 8.22
N ARG A 142 -12.24 -6.69 8.41
CA ARG A 142 -11.60 -5.60 9.21
C ARG A 142 -10.29 -5.85 9.99
N GLN A 143 -9.42 -4.82 9.96
CA GLN A 143 -8.91 -4.07 11.14
C GLN A 143 -8.22 -2.75 10.73
N ASN A 144 -8.05 -1.82 11.70
CA ASN A 144 -7.25 -0.56 11.78
C ASN A 144 -7.34 0.57 10.72
N PRO A 145 -7.48 1.86 11.12
CA PRO A 145 -7.39 2.99 10.20
C PRO A 145 -5.95 3.26 9.76
N LEU A 146 -5.75 3.99 8.65
CA LEU A 146 -4.44 4.53 8.28
C LEU A 146 -3.83 5.33 9.46
N PRO A 147 -2.51 5.21 9.71
CA PRO A 147 -1.82 6.08 10.65
C PRO A 147 -2.00 7.54 10.20
N ARG A 148 -2.37 8.41 11.15
CA ARG A 148 -2.55 9.86 10.94
C ARG A 148 -1.22 10.60 10.97
#